data_AF-A0A0G0INQ8-F1
#
_entry.id   AF-A0A0G0INQ8-F1
#
_cell.length_a   1.000
_cell.length_b   1.000
_cell.length_c   1.000
_cell.angle_alpha   90.00
_cell.angle_beta   90.00
_cell.angle_gamma   90.00
#
_symmetry.space_group_name_H-M   'P 1'
#
loop_
_entity.id
_entity.type
_entity.pdbx_description
1 polymer ?
#
loop_
_entity_poly.entity_id
_entity_poly.type
_entity_poly.pdbx_seq_one_letter_code
_entity_poly.pdbx_strand_id
1 'polypeptide(L)'
;MLMWIFTALDVFVLITIFLTHYAWFISPMMILASFVYLVFKGVLFFGEIMSMVDLLIAVYLILMVFGVKTFIFYLIVFWFLYKIFFALTN
;
A
#
# COMPACT_ATOMS: atom_id res chain seq x y z
N MET A 1 -20.09 -3.13 2.52
CA MET A 1 -19.62 -3.68 1.23
C MET A 1 -18.41 -2.91 0.68
N LEU A 2 -18.50 -1.58 0.54
CA LEU A 2 -17.41 -0.74 0.01
C LEU A 2 -16.10 -0.84 0.83
N MET A 3 -16.19 -0.83 2.17
CA MET A 3 -15.05 -0.97 3.07
C MET A 3 -14.26 -2.26 2.81
N TRP A 4 -14.94 -3.39 2.68
CA TRP A 4 -14.33 -4.70 2.40
C TRP A 4 -13.55 -4.74 1.07
N ILE A 5 -14.04 -4.03 0.05
CA ILE A 5 -13.34 -3.91 -1.23
C ILE A 5 -12.04 -3.13 -1.04
N PHE A 6 -12.07 -2.02 -0.30
CA PHE A 6 -10.87 -1.26 0.02
C PHE A 6 -9.88 -2.08 0.86
N THR A 7 -10.35 -2.84 1.85
CA THR A 7 -9.49 -3.72 2.65
C THR A 7 -8.83 -4.80 1.79
N ALA A 8 -9.56 -5.41 0.86
CA ALA A 8 -9.00 -6.40 -0.05
C ALA A 8 -7.91 -5.79 -0.97
N LEU A 9 -8.13 -4.57 -1.45
CA LEU A 9 -7.15 -3.85 -2.25
C LEU A 9 -5.92 -3.42 -1.41
N ASP A 10 -6.11 -3.03 -0.15
CA ASP A 10 -5.01 -2.75 0.77
C ASP A 10 -4.17 -4.00 1.06
N VAL A 11 -4.80 -5.18 1.18
CA VAL A 11 -4.08 -6.47 1.26
C VAL A 11 -3.30 -6.75 -0.01
N PHE A 12 -3.86 -6.47 -1.19
CA PHE A 12 -3.16 -6.63 -2.47
C PHE A 12 -1.92 -5.73 -2.54
N VAL A 13 -2.03 -4.48 -2.10
CA VAL A 13 -0.88 -3.55 -2.01
C VAL A 13 0.17 -4.07 -1.03
N LEU A 14 -0.25 -4.54 0.15
CA LEU A 14 0.66 -5.12 1.15
C LEU A 14 1.46 -6.30 0.56
N ILE A 15 0.78 -7.21 -0.14
CA ILE A 15 1.43 -8.34 -0.83
C ILE A 15 2.43 -7.80 -1.87
N THR A 16 2.02 -6.82 -2.67
CA THR A 16 2.89 -6.23 -3.70
C THR A 16 4.16 -5.63 -3.08
N ILE A 17 4.03 -4.87 -1.99
CA ILE A 17 5.17 -4.27 -1.27
C ILE A 17 6.08 -5.36 -0.68
N PHE A 18 5.49 -6.39 -0.06
CA PHE A 18 6.23 -7.51 0.52
C PHE A 18 7.04 -8.26 -0.51
N LEU A 19 6.41 -8.68 -1.60
CA LEU A 19 7.07 -9.35 -2.71
C LEU A 19 8.19 -8.46 -3.30
N THR A 20 7.95 -7.14 -3.44
CA THR A 20 8.92 -6.23 -4.08
C THR A 20 10.15 -6.07 -3.19
N HIS A 21 9.96 -6.03 -1.88
CA HIS A 21 11.06 -5.92 -0.91
C HIS A 21 12.01 -7.14 -0.98
N TYR A 22 11.46 -8.35 -1.03
CA TYR A 22 12.26 -9.58 -1.10
C TYR A 22 12.75 -9.94 -2.52
N ALA A 23 12.55 -9.05 -3.50
CA ALA A 23 12.91 -9.28 -4.91
C ALA A 23 12.34 -10.58 -5.48
N TRP A 24 11.13 -10.97 -5.06
CA TRP A 24 10.41 -12.04 -5.74
C TRP A 24 9.85 -11.51 -7.06
N PHE A 25 9.78 -12.39 -8.07
CA PHE A 25 9.31 -12.03 -9.42
C PHE A 25 7.92 -11.40 -9.34
N ILE A 26 7.85 -10.11 -9.60
CA ILE A 26 6.60 -9.34 -9.67
C ILE A 26 6.52 -8.69 -11.04
N SER A 27 5.33 -8.76 -11.61
CA SER A 27 5.03 -8.00 -12.82
C SER A 27 5.04 -6.50 -12.50
N PRO A 28 5.77 -5.67 -13.27
CA PRO A 28 5.72 -4.21 -13.15
C PRO A 28 4.28 -3.64 -13.17
N MET A 29 3.33 -4.35 -13.80
CA MET A 29 1.92 -3.98 -13.78
C MET A 29 1.29 -4.04 -12.38
N MET A 30 1.71 -4.96 -11.50
CA MET A 30 1.18 -5.04 -10.12
C MET A 30 1.61 -3.84 -9.27
N ILE A 31 2.87 -3.43 -9.43
CA ILE A 31 3.42 -2.23 -8.79
C ILE A 31 2.65 -1.00 -9.27
N LEU A 32 2.46 -0.86 -10.59
CA LEU A 32 1.73 0.27 -11.16
C LEU A 32 0.26 0.27 -10.73
N ALA A 33 -0.41 -0.88 -10.70
CA ALA A 33 -1.79 -1.00 -10.22
C ALA A 33 -1.92 -0.60 -8.74
N SER A 34 -0.98 -1.05 -7.89
CA SER A 34 -0.92 -0.69 -6.47
C SER A 34 -0.68 0.81 -6.27
N PHE A 35 0.22 1.40 -7.06
CA PHE A 35 0.48 2.84 -7.06
C PHE A 35 -0.77 3.63 -7.45
N VAL A 36 -1.40 3.31 -8.59
CA VAL A 36 -2.59 4.00 -9.07
C VAL A 36 -3.73 3.90 -8.06
N TYR A 37 -3.93 2.73 -7.46
CA TYR A 37 -4.92 2.54 -6.42
C TYR A 37 -4.68 3.43 -5.19
N LEU A 38 -3.46 3.43 -4.64
CA LEU A 38 -3.12 4.24 -3.47
C LEU A 38 -3.24 5.74 -3.76
N VAL A 39 -2.82 6.19 -4.95
CA VAL A 39 -2.99 7.59 -5.37
C VAL A 39 -4.46 7.94 -5.49
N PHE A 40 -5.25 7.11 -6.17
CA PHE A 40 -6.69 7.35 -6.33
C PHE A 40 -7.41 7.42 -4.99
N LYS A 41 -7.17 6.45 -4.10
CA LYS A 41 -7.72 6.43 -2.74
C LYS A 41 -7.25 7.63 -1.93
N GLY A 42 -5.96 7.94 -2.03
CA GLY A 42 -5.30 9.09 -1.42
C GLY A 42 -5.97 10.43 -1.75
N VAL A 43 -6.31 10.61 -3.03
CA VAL A 43 -6.98 11.80 -3.54
C VAL A 43 -8.46 11.81 -3.19
N LEU A 44 -9.15 10.67 -3.24
CA LEU A 44 -10.58 10.57 -2.95
C LEU A 44 -10.91 10.91 -1.49
N PHE A 45 -10.04 10.49 -0.56
CA PHE A 45 -10.18 10.76 0.88
C PHE A 45 -9.18 11.82 1.36
N PHE A 46 -8.85 12.79 0.52
CA PHE A 46 -7.86 13.81 0.84
C PHE A 46 -8.29 14.62 2.09
N GLY A 47 -7.37 14.79 3.04
CA GLY A 47 -7.63 15.44 4.32
C GLY A 47 -7.66 14.46 5.51
N GLU A 48 -7.88 13.17 5.27
CA GLU A 48 -7.78 12.15 6.31
C GLU A 48 -6.33 11.69 6.50
N ILE A 49 -5.88 11.56 7.76
CA ILE A 49 -4.52 11.10 8.09
C ILE A 49 -4.24 9.74 7.44
N MET A 50 -5.22 8.82 7.45
CA MET A 50 -5.07 7.51 6.84
C MET A 50 -4.77 7.58 5.34
N SER A 51 -5.38 8.55 4.65
CA SER A 51 -5.25 8.77 3.21
C SER A 51 -3.93 9.45 2.86
N MET A 52 -3.47 10.40 3.69
CA MET A 52 -2.15 11.03 3.52
C MET A 52 -1.01 10.03 3.64
N VAL A 53 -1.12 9.07 4.56
CA VAL A 53 -0.11 8.00 4.68
C VAL A 53 -0.15 7.08 3.46
N ASP A 54 -1.32 6.79 2.89
CA ASP A 54 -1.43 5.98 1.66
C ASP A 54 -0.73 6.66 0.47
N LEU A 55 -0.79 7.99 0.36
CA LEU A 55 -0.03 8.76 -0.63
C LEU A 55 1.49 8.65 -0.42
N LEU A 56 1.96 8.76 0.83
CA LEU A 56 3.39 8.58 1.13
C LEU A 56 3.86 7.17 0.78
N ILE A 57 3.04 6.16 1.05
CA ILE A 57 3.32 4.77 0.68
C ILE A 57 3.37 4.62 -0.85
N ALA A 58 2.47 5.28 -1.60
CA ALA A 58 2.49 5.26 -3.06
C ALA A 58 3.83 5.78 -3.61
N VAL A 59 4.35 6.87 -3.04
CA VAL A 59 5.68 7.41 -3.40
C VAL A 59 6.78 6.40 -3.07
N TYR A 60 6.73 5.77 -1.89
CA TYR A 60 7.71 4.74 -1.52
C TYR A 60 7.67 3.53 -2.47
N LEU A 61 6.49 3.15 -2.94
CA LEU A 61 6.30 2.05 -3.89
C LEU A 61 7.05 2.31 -5.22
N ILE A 62 7.06 3.57 -5.69
CA ILE A 62 7.88 3.98 -6.84
C ILE A 62 9.37 3.89 -6.52
N LEU A 63 9.80 4.36 -5.35
CA LEU A 63 11.22 4.29 -4.95
C LEU A 63 11.72 2.83 -4.92
N MET A 64 10.87 1.88 -4.51
CA MET A 64 11.20 0.46 -4.55
C MET A 64 11.45 -0.08 -5.96
N VAL A 65 10.82 0.49 -7.00
CA VAL A 65 11.09 0.15 -8.42
C VAL A 65 12.54 0.48 -8.79
N PHE A 66 13.08 1.56 -8.24
CA PHE A 66 14.49 1.95 -8.41
C PHE A 66 15.45 1.19 -7.49
N GLY A 67 14.96 0.16 -6.77
CA GLY A 67 15.77 -0.69 -5.90
C GLY A 67 15.95 -0.17 -4.47
N VAL A 68 15.22 0.87 -4.07
CA VAL A 68 15.29 1.40 -2.70
C VAL A 68 14.63 0.40 -1.74
N LYS A 69 15.44 -0.24 -0.89
CA LYS A 69 14.98 -1.16 0.16
C LYS A 69 15.49 -0.66 1.50
N THR A 70 14.61 -0.06 2.28
CA THR A 70 14.97 0.56 3.58
C THR A 70 14.13 -0.02 4.71
N PHE A 71 14.51 0.30 5.96
CA PHE A 71 13.74 -0.07 7.15
C PHE A 71 12.30 0.48 7.14
N ILE A 72 12.03 1.52 6.34
CA ILE A 72 10.70 2.12 6.15
C ILE A 72 9.68 1.05 5.72
N PHE A 73 10.12 0.02 5.00
CA PHE A 73 9.30 -1.15 4.67
C PHE A 73 8.57 -1.74 5.88
N TYR A 74 9.25 -1.95 7.01
CA TYR A 74 8.64 -2.55 8.19
C TYR A 74 7.57 -1.66 8.82
N LEU A 75 7.77 -0.34 8.79
CA LEU A 75 6.77 0.64 9.24
C LEU A 75 5.52 0.60 8.34
N ILE A 76 5.71 0.50 7.03
CA ILE A 76 4.61 0.40 6.07
C ILE A 76 3.82 -0.90 6.26
N VAL A 77 4.51 -2.03 6.41
CA VAL A 77 3.86 -3.32 6.68
C VAL A 77 3.05 -3.27 7.97
N PHE A 78 3.63 -2.73 9.04
CA PHE A 78 2.93 -2.55 10.31
C PHE A 78 1.68 -1.68 10.15
N TRP A 79 1.78 -0.59 9.39
CA TRP A 79 0.67 0.32 9.12
C TRP A 79 -0.49 -0.37 8.37
N PHE A 80 -0.19 -1.15 7.33
CA PHE A 80 -1.21 -1.92 6.62
C PHE A 80 -1.87 -2.97 7.52
N LEU A 81 -1.08 -3.70 8.32
CA LEU A 81 -1.62 -4.69 9.25
C LEU A 81 -2.55 -4.04 10.28
N TYR A 82 -2.17 -2.88 10.81
CA TYR A 82 -3.02 -2.10 11.70
C TYR A 82 -4.34 -1.70 11.04
N LYS A 83 -4.31 -1.21 9.78
CA LYS A 83 -5.51 -0.85 9.02
C LYS A 83 -6.42 -2.05 8.77
N ILE A 84 -5.85 -3.17 8.33
CA ILE A 84 -6.60 -4.40 8.04
C ILE A 84 -7.26 -4.91 9.33
N PHE A 85 -6.53 -4.92 10.44
CA PHE A 85 -7.08 -5.33 11.73
C PHE A 85 -8.25 -4.44 12.14
N PHE A 86 -8.10 -3.12 12.05
CA PHE A 86 -9.16 -2.17 12.38
C PHE A 86 -10.40 -2.32 11.47
N ALA A 87 -10.20 -2.61 10.19
CA ALA A 87 -11.27 -2.84 9.23
C ALA A 87 -12.01 -4.18 9.46
N LEU A 88 -11.39 -5.16 10.12
CA LEU A 88 -12.03 -6.43 10.47
C LEU A 88 -12.86 -6.34 11.76
N THR A 89 -12.50 -5.41 12.65
CA THR A 89 -13.17 -5.22 13.95
C THR A 89 -14.37 -4.28 13.91
N ASN A 90 -14.56 -3.52 12.82
CA ASN A 90 -15.69 -2.63 12.58
C ASN A 90 -16.67 -3.23 11.56
#